data_AF-A0A2V5S6I7-F1
#
_entry.id   AF-A0A2V5S6I7-F1
#
_cell.length_a   1.000
_cell.length_b   1.000
_cell.length_c   1.000
_cell.angle_alpha   90.00
_cell.angle_beta   90.00
_cell.angle_gamma   90.00
#
_symmetry.space_group_name_H-M   'P 1'
#
loop_
_entity.id
_entity.type
_entity.pdbx_description
1 polymer ?
#
loop_
_entity_poly.entity_id
_entity_poly.type
_entity_poly.pdbx_seq_one_letter_code
_entity_poly.pdbx_strand_id
1 'polypeptide(L)'
;MTKQTSILFLTMVLSVALPCVAQTPEPFEVRRAEAAFEELPELKASEILKPELLKGPHYVVRDPVPTASGMNQFTIDSDFGLFEADGNEMLLQRLKEIDAIARLRDVSRTDAFKKSLVAAAKSPLNSAKNIARDPAQAISNVPKGIMKFLGRAKETVQNVGKGSGEDEGEGSRLKDVMGYSDKKRQIALQMGIDPYSTNTVLQKELDDVAWAAWAGGFTFSVATFPISGPIGAALTVTNLNTTVEQLLREKSPSELEQINRATFRAMGASASDIERILHGGAFTPTQSTTFAVNLKSLKGVANRGAFVKIAAQKSTTEADALFCVHTAALMNQIHEKIPIARITMLHDFPICVAKDGTIVVALQWDYAAWTSGAGSFTNDVQKLAAQSGKTPNVFVALSGQVSPRLRQELEMRGFTLHDRLVPGPLR
;
A
#
# COMPACT_ATOMS: atom_id res chain seq x y z
N MET A 1 -16.64 -71.74 -102.94
CA MET A 1 -15.50 -71.33 -102.09
C MET A 1 -15.77 -69.88 -101.76
N THR A 2 -16.13 -69.48 -100.54
CA THR A 2 -15.31 -69.45 -99.32
C THR A 2 -16.26 -69.28 -98.12
N LYS A 3 -15.90 -69.85 -96.95
CA LYS A 3 -16.74 -69.96 -95.74
C LYS A 3 -17.15 -68.59 -95.16
N GLN A 4 -18.41 -68.50 -94.73
CA GLN A 4 -19.02 -67.36 -94.06
C GLN A 4 -18.91 -67.53 -92.53
N THR A 5 -18.34 -66.55 -91.84
CA THR A 5 -18.04 -66.57 -90.41
C THR A 5 -19.00 -65.64 -89.66
N SER A 6 -19.64 -66.17 -88.61
CA SER A 6 -20.53 -65.43 -87.71
C SER A 6 -19.79 -64.37 -86.90
N ILE A 7 -20.38 -63.19 -86.74
CA ILE A 7 -19.99 -62.20 -85.72
C ILE A 7 -21.25 -61.79 -84.95
N LEU A 8 -21.20 -62.06 -83.64
CA LEU A 8 -22.19 -61.76 -82.62
C LEU A 8 -22.01 -60.30 -82.17
N PHE A 9 -23.03 -59.45 -82.33
CA PHE A 9 -23.03 -58.08 -81.80
C PHE A 9 -23.71 -58.06 -80.43
N LEU A 10 -22.92 -57.77 -79.38
CA LEU A 10 -23.38 -57.54 -78.01
C LEU A 10 -23.52 -56.02 -77.80
N THR A 11 -24.75 -55.53 -77.63
CA THR A 11 -25.06 -54.14 -77.26
C THR A 11 -24.86 -53.94 -75.77
N MET A 12 -23.86 -53.15 -75.40
CA MET A 12 -23.60 -52.74 -74.01
C MET A 12 -24.02 -51.28 -73.83
N VAL A 13 -25.05 -51.04 -73.01
CA VAL A 13 -25.56 -49.71 -72.68
C VAL A 13 -24.66 -49.07 -71.63
N LEU A 14 -24.02 -47.95 -71.99
CA LEU A 14 -23.12 -47.18 -71.13
C LEU A 14 -23.94 -46.17 -70.31
N SER A 15 -24.17 -46.43 -69.02
CA SER A 15 -24.71 -45.45 -68.07
C SER A 15 -23.58 -44.58 -67.53
N VAL A 16 -23.65 -43.27 -67.78
CA VAL A 16 -22.70 -42.27 -67.26
C VAL A 16 -23.23 -41.75 -65.93
N ALA A 17 -22.63 -42.17 -64.81
CA ALA A 17 -22.87 -41.59 -63.50
C ALA A 17 -21.91 -40.40 -63.29
N LEU A 18 -22.46 -39.18 -63.20
CA LEU A 18 -21.73 -37.98 -62.79
C LEU A 18 -21.50 -38.03 -61.27
N PRO A 19 -20.25 -38.03 -60.77
CA PRO A 19 -19.99 -37.89 -59.34
C PRO A 19 -20.28 -36.44 -58.92
N CYS A 20 -21.29 -36.29 -58.06
CA CYS A 20 -21.58 -35.05 -57.36
C CYS A 20 -20.43 -34.79 -56.38
N VAL A 21 -19.54 -33.83 -56.70
CA VAL A 21 -18.51 -33.36 -55.77
C VAL A 21 -19.21 -32.51 -54.73
N ALA A 22 -19.46 -33.08 -53.55
CA ALA A 22 -19.88 -32.33 -52.39
C ALA A 22 -18.74 -31.39 -51.98
N GLN A 23 -18.87 -30.10 -52.30
CA GLN A 23 -18.02 -29.07 -51.73
C GLN A 23 -18.26 -29.05 -50.23
N THR A 24 -17.28 -29.52 -49.46
CA THR A 24 -17.25 -29.33 -48.01
C THR A 24 -17.15 -27.82 -47.78
N PRO A 25 -18.11 -27.16 -47.11
CA PRO A 25 -17.94 -25.76 -46.75
C PRO A 25 -16.69 -25.65 -45.88
N GLU A 26 -15.71 -24.87 -46.34
CA GLU A 26 -14.57 -24.41 -45.53
C GLU A 26 -15.12 -23.95 -44.17
N PRO A 27 -14.57 -24.43 -43.03
CA PRO A 27 -15.00 -23.95 -41.74
C PRO A 27 -14.79 -22.44 -41.71
N PHE A 28 -15.89 -21.69 -41.64
CA PHE A 28 -15.85 -20.26 -41.38
C PHE A 28 -15.23 -20.08 -40.00
N GLU A 29 -13.93 -19.84 -39.94
CA GLU A 29 -13.29 -19.31 -38.74
C GLU A 29 -13.99 -17.99 -38.45
N VAL A 30 -14.96 -18.02 -37.52
CA VAL A 30 -15.35 -16.83 -36.80
C VAL A 30 -14.10 -16.43 -36.03
N ARG A 31 -13.26 -15.60 -36.66
CA ARG A 31 -12.18 -14.90 -35.97
C ARG A 31 -12.90 -14.04 -34.92
N ARG A 32 -13.05 -14.58 -33.71
CA ARG A 32 -13.58 -13.85 -32.57
C ARG A 32 -12.76 -12.57 -32.53
N ALA A 33 -13.40 -11.42 -32.74
CA ALA A 33 -12.72 -10.14 -32.64
C ALA A 33 -12.02 -10.14 -31.28
N GLU A 34 -10.69 -10.07 -31.29
CA GLU A 34 -9.90 -10.03 -30.08
C GLU A 34 -10.43 -8.83 -29.27
N ALA A 35 -10.83 -9.07 -28.02
CA ALA A 35 -11.37 -8.00 -27.20
C ALA A 35 -10.33 -6.87 -27.13
N ALA A 36 -10.75 -5.65 -27.47
CA ALA A 36 -9.82 -4.52 -27.56
C ALA A 36 -9.13 -4.22 -26.21
N PHE A 37 -9.77 -4.61 -25.12
CA PHE A 37 -9.30 -4.44 -23.75
C PHE A 37 -9.47 -5.73 -22.94
N GLU A 38 -8.59 -5.91 -21.97
CA GLU A 38 -8.64 -7.01 -21.01
C GLU A 38 -9.71 -6.75 -19.93
N GLU A 39 -10.39 -7.82 -19.51
CA GLU A 39 -11.06 -7.85 -18.21
C GLU A 39 -10.02 -8.10 -17.11
N LEU A 40 -10.25 -7.54 -15.93
CA LEU A 40 -9.35 -7.74 -14.79
C LEU A 40 -9.44 -9.19 -14.32
N PRO A 41 -8.31 -9.90 -14.16
CA PRO A 41 -8.34 -11.30 -13.77
C PRO A 41 -8.62 -11.46 -12.27
N GLU A 42 -9.15 -12.62 -11.93
CA GLU A 42 -9.07 -13.18 -10.58
C GLU A 42 -7.84 -14.08 -10.52
N LEU A 43 -6.84 -13.67 -9.75
CA LEU A 43 -5.58 -14.40 -9.60
C LEU A 43 -5.71 -15.47 -8.51
N LYS A 44 -4.71 -16.35 -8.40
CA LYS A 44 -4.55 -17.25 -7.26
C LYS A 44 -3.33 -16.83 -6.46
N ALA A 45 -3.50 -16.63 -5.15
CA ALA A 45 -2.40 -16.42 -4.22
C ALA A 45 -1.34 -17.51 -4.43
N SER A 46 -1.77 -18.77 -4.53
CA SER A 46 -0.91 -19.94 -4.72
C SER A 46 -0.03 -19.91 -5.98
N GLU A 47 -0.39 -19.10 -6.98
CA GLU A 47 0.35 -18.93 -8.22
C GLU A 47 1.25 -17.68 -8.19
N ILE A 48 0.78 -16.59 -7.57
CA ILE A 48 1.45 -15.29 -7.62
C ILE A 48 2.39 -15.02 -6.45
N LEU A 49 2.13 -15.58 -5.27
CA LEU A 49 2.90 -15.29 -4.06
C LEU A 49 4.12 -16.20 -3.93
N LYS A 50 5.19 -15.66 -3.34
CA LYS A 50 6.33 -16.45 -2.86
C LYS A 50 5.81 -17.56 -1.91
N PRO A 51 6.25 -18.82 -2.06
CA PRO A 51 5.68 -19.94 -1.31
C PRO A 51 5.69 -19.75 0.21
N GLU A 52 6.73 -19.11 0.75
CA GLU A 52 6.89 -18.81 2.17
C GLU A 52 5.88 -17.77 2.70
N LEU A 53 5.24 -16.99 1.83
CA LEU A 53 4.22 -16.01 2.22
C LEU A 53 2.78 -16.56 2.11
N LEU A 54 2.58 -17.73 1.50
CA LEU A 54 1.25 -18.34 1.36
C LEU A 54 0.66 -18.82 2.68
N LYS A 55 1.52 -19.36 3.55
CA LYS A 55 1.11 -19.98 4.80
C LYS A 55 2.18 -19.80 5.86
N GLY A 56 1.80 -19.22 6.98
CA GLY A 56 2.62 -19.14 8.18
C GLY A 56 2.10 -20.00 9.32
N PRO A 57 2.76 -19.97 10.49
CA PRO A 57 2.32 -20.72 11.67
C PRO A 57 0.91 -20.37 12.13
N HIS A 58 0.49 -19.11 11.90
CA HIS A 58 -0.77 -18.54 12.38
C HIS A 58 -1.64 -17.97 11.26
N TYR A 59 -1.33 -18.26 9.99
CA TYR A 59 -2.13 -17.78 8.87
C TYR A 59 -2.06 -18.64 7.61
N VAL A 60 -3.07 -18.50 6.76
CA VAL A 60 -3.10 -18.96 5.36
C VAL A 60 -3.71 -17.85 4.50
N VAL A 61 -3.07 -17.51 3.37
CA VAL A 61 -3.63 -16.59 2.38
C VAL A 61 -4.53 -17.39 1.43
N ARG A 62 -5.77 -16.95 1.25
CA ARG A 62 -6.77 -17.64 0.42
C ARG A 62 -6.51 -17.42 -1.08
N ASP A 63 -6.91 -18.43 -1.84
CA ASP A 63 -7.44 -18.23 -3.19
C ASP A 63 -8.96 -17.98 -3.06
N PRO A 64 -9.58 -17.15 -3.92
CA PRO A 64 -8.99 -16.34 -4.99
C PRO A 64 -8.46 -14.96 -4.54
N VAL A 65 -7.73 -14.29 -5.44
CA VAL A 65 -7.22 -12.91 -5.30
C VAL A 65 -7.76 -12.04 -6.43
N PRO A 66 -8.92 -11.40 -6.24
CA PRO A 66 -9.45 -10.43 -7.19
C PRO A 66 -8.47 -9.28 -7.43
N THR A 67 -8.45 -8.75 -8.66
CA THR A 67 -7.71 -7.52 -8.98
C THR A 67 -8.70 -6.38 -9.24
N ALA A 68 -8.48 -5.25 -8.55
CA ALA A 68 -9.36 -4.08 -8.67
C ALA A 68 -8.55 -2.80 -8.47
N SER A 69 -8.80 -1.79 -9.31
CA SER A 69 -8.17 -0.47 -9.20
C SER A 69 -6.63 -0.50 -9.07
N GLY A 70 -5.99 -1.50 -9.68
CA GLY A 70 -4.54 -1.69 -9.61
C GLY A 70 -4.01 -2.41 -8.39
N MET A 71 -4.87 -2.92 -7.52
CA MET A 71 -4.52 -3.64 -6.30
C MET A 71 -4.91 -5.11 -6.41
N ASN A 72 -4.11 -5.97 -5.78
CA ASN A 72 -4.49 -7.35 -5.50
C ASN A 72 -5.23 -7.39 -4.16
N GLN A 73 -6.41 -8.00 -4.10
CA GLN A 73 -7.21 -8.06 -2.87
C GLN A 73 -7.06 -9.42 -2.21
N PHE A 74 -6.43 -9.46 -1.04
CA PHE A 74 -6.13 -10.70 -0.33
C PHE A 74 -7.07 -10.89 0.86
N THR A 75 -7.48 -12.14 1.07
CA THR A 75 -8.10 -12.60 2.32
C THR A 75 -7.17 -13.55 3.05
N ILE A 76 -7.00 -13.34 4.35
CA ILE A 76 -6.05 -14.07 5.19
C ILE A 76 -6.82 -14.71 6.34
N ASP A 77 -6.86 -16.04 6.36
CA ASP A 77 -7.31 -16.80 7.51
C ASP A 77 -6.22 -16.81 8.56
N SER A 78 -6.55 -16.47 9.81
CA SER A 78 -5.61 -16.50 10.92
C SER A 78 -6.26 -17.03 12.19
N ASP A 79 -5.42 -17.56 13.10
CA ASP A 79 -5.79 -17.91 14.47
C ASP A 79 -6.37 -16.70 15.26
N PHE A 80 -6.19 -15.49 14.73
CA PHE A 80 -6.59 -14.23 15.35
C PHE A 80 -7.78 -13.56 14.68
N GLY A 81 -8.39 -14.22 13.68
CA GLY A 81 -9.54 -13.72 12.93
C GLY A 81 -9.28 -13.68 11.42
N LEU A 82 -10.25 -13.14 10.69
CA LEU A 82 -10.12 -12.88 9.26
C LEU A 82 -9.46 -11.51 9.07
N PHE A 83 -8.43 -11.45 8.22
CA PHE A 83 -7.81 -10.19 7.83
C PHE A 83 -7.94 -9.99 6.32
N GLU A 84 -8.11 -8.73 5.93
CA GLU A 84 -8.15 -8.31 4.53
C GLU A 84 -6.96 -7.39 4.25
N ALA A 85 -6.44 -7.47 3.03
CA ALA A 85 -5.38 -6.62 2.56
C ALA A 85 -5.64 -6.16 1.12
N ASP A 86 -5.86 -4.86 0.96
CA ASP A 86 -5.92 -4.19 -0.33
C ASP A 86 -4.50 -3.85 -0.77
N GLY A 87 -3.92 -4.76 -1.53
CA GLY A 87 -2.64 -4.63 -2.19
C GLY A 87 -1.48 -5.38 -1.52
N ASN A 88 -0.41 -5.52 -2.28
CA ASN A 88 0.78 -6.31 -1.93
C ASN A 88 1.49 -5.79 -0.68
N GLU A 89 1.59 -4.48 -0.51
CA GLU A 89 2.24 -3.85 0.65
C GLU A 89 1.41 -4.03 1.92
N MET A 90 0.08 -3.91 1.82
CA MET A 90 -0.81 -4.17 2.94
C MET A 90 -0.79 -5.65 3.32
N LEU A 91 -0.68 -6.58 2.36
CA LEU A 91 -0.52 -7.99 2.65
C LEU A 91 0.71 -8.24 3.53
N LEU A 92 1.87 -7.71 3.13
CA LEU A 92 3.10 -7.84 3.92
C LEU A 92 2.94 -7.24 5.33
N GLN A 93 2.23 -6.12 5.48
CA GLN A 93 1.89 -5.55 6.78
C GLN A 93 1.02 -6.51 7.60
N ARG A 94 -0.11 -6.99 7.07
CA ARG A 94 -1.00 -7.92 7.79
C ARG A 94 -0.29 -9.20 8.23
N LEU A 95 0.58 -9.77 7.39
CA LEU A 95 1.35 -10.97 7.75
C LEU A 95 2.31 -10.71 8.93
N LYS A 96 2.97 -9.53 8.96
CA LYS A 96 3.80 -9.11 10.11
C LYS A 96 2.97 -8.87 11.36
N GLU A 97 1.81 -8.25 11.21
CA GLU A 97 0.91 -7.97 12.33
C GLU A 97 0.39 -9.27 12.96
N ILE A 98 0.03 -10.27 12.16
CA ILE A 98 -0.39 -11.59 12.64
C ILE A 98 0.73 -12.27 13.44
N ASP A 99 1.96 -12.30 12.91
CA ASP A 99 3.11 -12.84 13.63
C ASP A 99 3.40 -12.06 14.93
N ALA A 100 3.25 -10.73 14.92
CA ALA A 100 3.39 -9.91 16.11
C ALA A 100 2.31 -10.20 17.17
N ILE A 101 1.05 -10.38 16.77
CA ILE A 101 -0.05 -10.77 17.66
C ILE A 101 0.28 -12.09 18.37
N ALA A 102 0.79 -13.09 17.64
CA ALA A 102 1.17 -14.37 18.22
C ALA A 102 2.21 -14.20 19.33
N ARG A 103 3.27 -13.42 19.08
CA ARG A 103 4.36 -13.18 20.05
C ARG A 103 3.91 -12.40 21.27
N LEU A 104 3.07 -11.37 21.08
CA LEU A 104 2.52 -10.60 22.19
C LEU A 104 1.64 -11.48 23.08
N ARG A 105 0.89 -12.42 22.47
CA ARG A 105 0.11 -13.43 23.22
C ARG A 105 0.96 -14.45 23.94
N ASP A 106 2.09 -14.85 23.37
CA ASP A 106 3.03 -15.74 24.07
C ASP A 106 3.66 -15.04 25.27
N VAL A 107 4.04 -13.76 25.11
CA VAL A 107 4.51 -12.92 26.22
C VAL A 107 3.46 -12.82 27.31
N SER A 108 2.19 -12.58 26.95
CA SER A 108 1.12 -12.39 27.92
C SER A 108 0.82 -13.65 28.76
N ARG A 109 1.23 -14.83 28.30
CA ARG A 109 1.12 -16.10 29.03
C ARG A 109 2.20 -16.30 30.10
N THR A 110 3.30 -15.55 30.04
CA THR A 110 4.43 -15.70 30.97
C THR A 110 4.09 -15.25 32.39
N ASP A 111 4.72 -15.87 33.39
CA ASP A 111 4.53 -15.46 34.79
C ASP A 111 5.09 -14.07 35.08
N ALA A 112 6.17 -13.68 34.39
CA ALA A 112 6.73 -12.33 34.46
C ALA A 112 5.69 -11.29 34.03
N PHE A 113 5.01 -11.54 32.90
CA PHE A 113 3.92 -10.69 32.45
C PHE A 113 2.76 -10.65 33.45
N LYS A 114 2.23 -11.81 33.89
CA LYS A 114 1.12 -11.87 34.85
C LYS A 114 1.43 -11.10 36.15
N LYS A 115 2.66 -11.23 36.68
CA LYS A 115 3.12 -10.48 37.86
C LYS A 115 3.13 -8.98 37.61
N SER A 116 3.65 -8.54 36.46
CA SER A 116 3.68 -7.13 36.08
C SER A 116 2.28 -6.54 35.89
N LEU A 117 1.32 -7.31 35.36
CA LEU A 117 -0.07 -6.87 35.23
C LEU A 117 -0.72 -6.67 36.61
N VAL A 118 -0.47 -7.56 37.57
CA VAL A 118 -0.92 -7.39 38.96
C VAL A 118 -0.27 -6.16 39.60
N ALA A 119 1.02 -5.91 39.34
CA ALA A 119 1.72 -4.72 39.83
C ALA A 119 1.13 -3.44 39.22
N ALA A 120 0.90 -3.43 37.91
CA ALA A 120 0.29 -2.33 37.18
C ALA A 120 -1.11 -1.99 37.73
N ALA A 121 -1.93 -3.01 38.04
CA ALA A 121 -3.26 -2.80 38.62
C ALA A 121 -3.24 -2.15 40.01
N LYS A 122 -2.17 -2.36 40.77
CA LYS A 122 -1.95 -1.79 42.12
C LYS A 122 -1.28 -0.42 42.08
N SER A 123 -0.81 0.05 40.92
CA SER A 123 -0.11 1.31 40.79
C SER A 123 -1.04 2.51 41.06
N PRO A 124 -0.58 3.55 41.79
CA PRO A 124 -1.36 4.78 42.03
C PRO A 124 -1.64 5.60 40.75
N LEU A 125 -1.05 5.21 39.61
CA LEU A 125 -1.26 5.77 38.27
C LEU A 125 -2.65 5.45 37.67
N ASN A 126 -3.56 4.89 38.47
CA ASN A 126 -4.92 4.44 38.10
C ASN A 126 -5.84 5.54 37.50
N SER A 127 -5.46 6.81 37.53
CA SER A 127 -6.24 7.91 36.92
C SER A 127 -6.31 7.87 35.39
N ALA A 128 -5.51 7.01 34.74
CA ALA A 128 -5.47 6.83 33.28
C ALA A 128 -6.32 5.64 32.75
N LYS A 129 -7.07 4.93 33.60
CA LYS A 129 -7.89 3.76 33.17
C LYS A 129 -8.94 4.05 32.09
N ASN A 130 -9.31 5.31 31.89
CA ASN A 130 -10.22 5.74 30.81
C ASN A 130 -9.50 5.98 29.46
N ILE A 131 -8.16 5.95 29.44
CA ILE A 131 -7.34 6.23 28.24
C ILE A 131 -7.02 4.94 27.49
N ALA A 132 -6.85 3.82 28.19
CA ALA A 132 -6.59 2.51 27.61
C ALA A 132 -7.86 1.76 27.15
N ARG A 133 -9.06 2.18 27.60
CA ARG A 133 -10.29 1.42 27.36
C ARG A 133 -11.09 1.83 26.12
N ASP A 134 -10.80 2.96 25.48
CA ASP A 134 -11.59 3.37 24.32
C ASP A 134 -10.87 4.36 23.36
N PRO A 135 -9.87 3.90 22.58
CA PRO A 135 -9.27 4.72 21.53
C PRO A 135 -10.24 4.98 20.36
N ALA A 136 -11.22 4.08 20.15
CA ALA A 136 -12.22 4.22 19.08
C ALA A 136 -13.21 5.37 19.35
N GLN A 137 -13.58 5.61 20.62
CA GLN A 137 -14.44 6.76 20.98
C GLN A 137 -13.73 8.12 20.98
N ALA A 138 -12.40 8.15 21.07
CA ALA A 138 -11.63 9.40 21.00
C ALA A 138 -11.64 10.01 19.58
N ILE A 139 -11.80 9.16 18.55
CA ILE A 139 -11.85 9.59 17.15
C ILE A 139 -13.29 9.99 16.74
N SER A 140 -14.32 9.43 17.37
CA SER A 140 -15.72 9.75 17.05
C SER A 140 -16.25 11.04 17.71
N ASN A 141 -15.51 11.63 18.65
CA ASN A 141 -15.90 12.84 19.37
C ASN A 141 -14.93 14.01 19.15
N VAL A 142 -14.53 14.30 17.91
CA VAL A 142 -13.97 15.63 17.59
C VAL A 142 -15.15 16.62 17.49
N PRO A 143 -15.37 17.51 18.48
CA PRO A 143 -16.37 18.54 18.33
C PRO A 143 -15.86 19.51 17.26
N LYS A 144 -16.74 19.94 16.35
CA LYS A 144 -16.49 20.95 15.29
C LYS A 144 -16.17 22.33 15.88
N GLY A 145 -15.08 22.49 16.64
CA GLY A 145 -14.93 23.57 17.60
C GLY A 145 -13.51 24.13 17.80
N ILE A 146 -12.67 24.16 16.76
CA ILE A 146 -11.33 24.81 16.85
C ILE A 146 -11.43 26.36 16.96
N MET A 147 -12.56 26.96 16.60
CA MET A 147 -12.73 28.43 16.64
C MET A 147 -12.89 29.00 18.07
N LYS A 148 -13.26 28.20 19.08
CA LYS A 148 -13.51 28.70 20.45
C LYS A 148 -12.23 28.85 21.30
N PHE A 149 -11.14 28.20 20.92
CA PHE A 149 -9.85 28.29 21.64
C PHE A 149 -8.95 29.43 21.14
N LEU A 150 -9.06 29.85 19.88
CA LEU A 150 -8.33 31.02 19.38
C LEU A 150 -8.79 32.35 20.01
N GLY A 151 -10.04 32.43 20.46
CA GLY A 151 -10.58 33.60 21.16
C GLY A 151 -9.94 33.86 22.53
N ARG A 152 -9.45 32.82 23.22
CA ARG A 152 -8.82 32.95 24.55
C ARG A 152 -7.33 33.25 24.49
N ALA A 153 -6.61 32.79 23.46
CA ALA A 153 -5.18 33.06 23.30
C ALA A 153 -4.88 34.57 23.11
N LYS A 154 -5.85 35.37 22.66
CA LYS A 154 -5.72 36.83 22.53
C LYS A 154 -5.90 37.56 23.87
N GLU A 155 -6.56 36.95 24.84
CA GLU A 155 -6.76 37.49 26.20
C GLU A 155 -5.61 37.11 27.15
N THR A 156 -4.95 35.97 26.93
CA THR A 156 -3.84 35.51 27.78
C THR A 156 -2.57 36.38 27.67
N VAL A 157 -2.37 37.08 26.55
CA VAL A 157 -1.22 37.99 26.38
C VAL A 157 -1.38 39.29 27.17
N GLN A 158 -2.59 39.65 27.61
CA GLN A 158 -2.82 40.89 28.39
C GLN A 158 -2.75 40.71 29.91
N ASN A 159 -2.56 39.50 30.43
CA ASN A 159 -2.58 39.21 31.88
C ASN A 159 -1.35 38.45 32.41
N VAL A 160 -0.19 38.55 31.75
CA VAL A 160 1.09 37.89 32.16
C VAL A 160 1.68 38.45 33.48
N GLY A 161 0.88 39.16 34.28
CA GLY A 161 1.27 39.75 35.55
C GLY A 161 0.43 39.29 36.74
N LYS A 162 0.07 38.00 36.86
CA LYS A 162 -0.35 37.37 38.12
C LYS A 162 -0.42 35.85 37.96
N GLY A 163 0.32 35.13 38.82
CA GLY A 163 0.46 33.68 38.78
C GLY A 163 -0.87 32.95 38.92
N SER A 164 -0.99 31.85 38.17
CA SER A 164 -2.00 30.80 38.33
C SER A 164 -1.25 29.47 38.35
N GLY A 165 -1.40 28.73 39.44
CA GLY A 165 -0.69 27.48 39.69
C GLY A 165 -0.92 26.43 38.62
N GLU A 166 0.16 25.75 38.25
CA GLU A 166 0.12 24.51 37.50
C GLU A 166 -0.58 23.45 38.35
N ASP A 167 -1.69 22.91 37.85
CA ASP A 167 -2.45 21.86 38.53
C ASP A 167 -1.64 20.56 38.46
N GLU A 168 -1.00 20.15 39.57
CA GLU A 168 -0.11 18.97 39.65
C GLU A 168 -0.77 17.69 39.11
N GLY A 169 -2.09 17.61 39.19
CA GLY A 169 -2.91 16.49 38.69
C GLY A 169 -3.09 16.44 37.17
N GLU A 170 -2.97 17.56 36.44
CA GLU A 170 -2.96 17.57 34.97
C GLU A 170 -1.57 17.21 34.44
N GLY A 171 -0.51 17.74 35.07
CA GLY A 171 0.87 17.43 34.74
C GLY A 171 1.23 15.94 34.92
N SER A 172 0.75 15.29 35.99
CA SER A 172 0.96 13.85 36.19
C SER A 172 0.24 13.00 35.14
N ARG A 173 -1.03 13.33 34.82
CA ARG A 173 -1.81 12.60 33.81
C ARG A 173 -1.17 12.68 32.43
N LEU A 174 -0.66 13.86 32.06
CA LEU A 174 0.02 14.04 30.78
C LEU A 174 1.31 13.21 30.70
N LYS A 175 2.12 13.20 31.77
CA LYS A 175 3.32 12.35 31.86
C LYS A 175 2.99 10.87 31.75
N ASP A 176 1.87 10.43 32.32
CA ASP A 176 1.44 9.04 32.27
C ASP A 176 1.06 8.60 30.85
N VAL A 177 0.29 9.41 30.13
CA VAL A 177 -0.06 9.16 28.72
C VAL A 177 1.17 9.12 27.84
N MET A 178 2.12 10.05 28.05
CA MET A 178 3.38 10.09 27.31
C MET A 178 4.19 8.82 27.55
N GLY A 179 4.43 8.46 28.82
CA GLY A 179 5.23 7.27 29.16
C GLY A 179 4.63 5.96 28.63
N TYR A 180 3.31 5.81 28.68
CA TYR A 180 2.60 4.68 28.09
C TYR A 180 2.79 4.62 26.56
N SER A 181 2.52 5.74 25.89
CA SER A 181 2.61 5.83 24.44
C SER A 181 4.03 5.59 23.94
N ASP A 182 5.03 6.03 24.71
CA ASP A 182 6.45 5.81 24.42
C ASP A 182 6.81 4.32 24.50
N LYS A 183 6.31 3.61 25.52
CA LYS A 183 6.52 2.16 25.64
C LYS A 183 5.85 1.38 24.52
N LYS A 184 4.63 1.74 24.15
CA LYS A 184 3.93 1.14 23.00
C LYS A 184 4.74 1.29 21.71
N ARG A 185 5.24 2.50 21.42
CA ARG A 185 6.10 2.75 20.25
C ARG A 185 7.40 1.96 20.32
N GLN A 186 8.06 1.93 21.47
CA GLN A 186 9.30 1.19 21.65
C GLN A 186 9.12 -0.32 21.37
N ILE A 187 8.07 -0.93 21.92
CA ILE A 187 7.77 -2.36 21.73
C ILE A 187 7.45 -2.65 20.26
N ALA A 188 6.57 -1.85 19.65
CA ALA A 188 6.20 -2.01 18.26
C ALA A 188 7.42 -1.93 17.32
N LEU A 189 8.27 -0.92 17.49
CA LEU A 189 9.47 -0.74 16.68
C LEU A 189 10.50 -1.87 16.91
N GLN A 190 10.64 -2.39 18.13
CA GLN A 190 11.49 -3.55 18.39
C GLN A 190 11.01 -4.80 17.63
N MET A 191 9.71 -4.92 17.41
CA MET A 191 9.09 -6.01 16.66
C MET A 191 9.01 -5.75 15.13
N GLY A 192 9.44 -4.58 14.66
CA GLY A 192 9.37 -4.22 13.24
C GLY A 192 7.95 -3.94 12.72
N ILE A 193 7.02 -3.56 13.60
CA ILE A 193 5.64 -3.21 13.23
C ILE A 193 5.38 -1.71 13.39
N ASP A 194 4.37 -1.21 12.65
CA ASP A 194 3.92 0.17 12.79
C ASP A 194 3.20 0.37 14.13
N PRO A 195 3.68 1.24 15.04
CA PRO A 195 2.98 1.54 16.29
C PRO A 195 1.58 2.13 16.09
N TYR A 196 1.32 2.72 14.93
CA TYR A 196 0.05 3.32 14.56
C TYR A 196 -0.75 2.48 13.56
N SER A 197 -0.45 1.18 13.45
CA SER A 197 -1.23 0.23 12.66
C SER A 197 -2.74 0.35 12.95
N THR A 198 -3.54 0.26 11.90
CA THR A 198 -5.02 0.24 11.95
C THR A 198 -5.58 -1.09 12.47
N ASN A 199 -4.75 -2.12 12.63
CA ASN A 199 -5.16 -3.45 13.06
C ASN A 199 -5.55 -3.45 14.54
N THR A 200 -6.84 -3.46 14.83
CA THR A 200 -7.36 -3.39 16.20
C THR A 200 -6.98 -4.59 17.06
N VAL A 201 -6.78 -5.78 16.45
CA VAL A 201 -6.35 -6.98 17.18
C VAL A 201 -4.92 -6.79 17.66
N LEU A 202 -4.03 -6.34 16.77
CA LEU A 202 -2.65 -6.01 17.13
C LEU A 202 -2.59 -4.88 18.16
N GLN A 203 -3.33 -3.80 17.94
CA GLN A 203 -3.33 -2.63 18.83
C GLN A 203 -3.71 -3.03 20.26
N LYS A 204 -4.68 -3.92 20.44
CA LYS A 204 -5.08 -4.44 21.75
C LYS A 204 -3.95 -5.20 22.44
N GLU A 205 -3.29 -6.12 21.75
CA GLU A 205 -2.18 -6.90 22.35
C GLU A 205 -0.98 -5.99 22.67
N LEU A 206 -0.70 -5.00 21.82
CA LEU A 206 0.32 -3.99 22.10
C LEU A 206 -0.03 -3.12 23.30
N ASP A 207 -1.29 -2.72 23.44
CA ASP A 207 -1.77 -1.92 24.55
C ASP A 207 -1.57 -2.66 25.89
N ASP A 208 -1.92 -3.94 25.94
CA ASP A 208 -1.76 -4.77 27.14
C ASP A 208 -0.27 -4.90 27.53
N VAL A 209 0.62 -5.15 26.55
CA VAL A 209 2.06 -5.27 26.80
C VAL A 209 2.72 -3.94 27.13
N ALA A 210 2.32 -2.86 26.47
CA ALA A 210 2.81 -1.50 26.78
C ALA A 210 2.40 -1.06 28.18
N TRP A 211 1.15 -1.35 28.58
CA TRP A 211 0.66 -1.04 29.92
C TRP A 211 1.43 -1.83 31.00
N ALA A 212 1.64 -3.13 30.78
CA ALA A 212 2.45 -3.95 31.67
C ALA A 212 3.90 -3.45 31.77
N ALA A 213 4.48 -3.00 30.66
CA ALA A 213 5.84 -2.45 30.63
C ALA A 213 5.96 -1.11 31.35
N TRP A 214 4.99 -0.22 31.14
CA TRP A 214 4.99 1.11 31.72
C TRP A 214 4.60 1.12 33.21
N ALA A 215 3.43 0.58 33.55
CA ALA A 215 2.89 0.63 34.92
C ALA A 215 3.39 -0.54 35.78
N GLY A 216 3.72 -1.68 35.17
CA GLY A 216 4.09 -2.92 35.87
C GLY A 216 5.59 -3.22 35.87
N GLY A 217 6.40 -2.40 35.19
CA GLY A 217 7.86 -2.60 35.08
C GLY A 217 8.27 -3.80 34.22
N PHE A 218 7.37 -4.34 33.40
CA PHE A 218 7.71 -5.43 32.49
C PHE A 218 8.76 -4.99 31.46
N THR A 219 9.74 -5.84 31.19
CA THR A 219 10.73 -5.60 30.13
C THR A 219 10.45 -6.54 28.97
N PHE A 220 9.97 -5.98 27.87
CA PHE A 220 9.79 -6.72 26.62
C PHE A 220 11.16 -6.95 25.95
N SER A 221 11.39 -8.16 25.46
CA SER A 221 12.61 -8.53 24.74
C SER A 221 12.28 -9.42 23.55
N VAL A 222 12.82 -9.06 22.38
CA VAL A 222 12.63 -9.82 21.13
C VAL A 222 13.59 -11.02 21.05
N ALA A 223 14.68 -11.02 21.83
CA ALA A 223 15.69 -12.09 21.82
C ALA A 223 15.13 -13.46 22.26
N THR A 224 13.96 -13.49 22.90
CA THR A 224 13.29 -14.72 23.35
C THR A 224 12.35 -15.31 22.30
N PHE A 225 12.10 -14.61 21.18
CA PHE A 225 11.15 -15.02 20.13
C PHE A 225 11.79 -14.93 18.75
N PRO A 226 12.67 -15.90 18.38
CA PRO A 226 13.32 -15.87 17.09
C PRO A 226 12.28 -15.94 15.97
N ILE A 227 12.41 -15.06 14.98
CA ILE A 227 11.71 -15.20 13.70
C ILE A 227 12.40 -16.34 12.94
N SER A 228 12.15 -17.58 13.35
CA SER A 228 12.80 -18.74 12.75
C SER A 228 12.09 -19.15 11.48
N GLY A 229 12.84 -19.31 10.38
CA GLY A 229 12.35 -19.91 9.14
C GLY A 229 12.26 -18.94 7.96
N PRO A 230 11.97 -19.47 6.75
CA PRO A 230 11.98 -18.71 5.50
C PRO A 230 10.98 -17.54 5.49
N ILE A 231 9.88 -17.66 6.23
CA ILE A 231 8.85 -16.61 6.39
C ILE A 231 9.43 -15.38 7.08
N GLY A 232 10.30 -15.58 8.07
CA GLY A 232 10.97 -14.48 8.76
C GLY A 232 11.88 -13.67 7.87
N ALA A 233 12.66 -14.34 7.04
CA ALA A 233 13.51 -13.69 6.05
C ALA A 233 12.70 -12.94 4.98
N ALA A 234 11.55 -13.48 4.56
CA ALA A 234 10.68 -12.81 3.60
C ALA A 234 9.98 -11.57 4.20
N LEU A 235 9.63 -11.61 5.49
CA LEU A 235 9.04 -10.48 6.20
C LEU A 235 10.08 -9.47 6.69
N THR A 236 11.38 -9.77 6.73
CA THR A 236 12.41 -8.77 7.12
C THR A 236 12.54 -7.58 6.16
N VAL A 237 11.88 -7.59 5.00
CA VAL A 237 11.86 -6.45 4.06
C VAL A 237 10.79 -5.44 4.48
N THR A 238 11.03 -4.70 5.54
CA THR A 238 10.42 -3.37 5.72
C THR A 238 11.57 -2.40 5.70
N ASN A 239 11.89 -1.86 4.53
CA ASN A 239 12.78 -0.71 4.42
C ASN A 239 12.01 0.53 4.87
N LEU A 240 11.58 0.58 6.14
CA LEU A 240 11.37 1.87 6.76
C LEU A 240 12.71 2.58 6.67
N ASN A 241 12.71 3.73 5.99
CA ASN A 241 13.90 4.56 5.92
C ASN A 241 14.39 4.80 7.36
N THR A 242 15.69 4.66 7.63
CA THR A 242 16.27 4.85 8.97
C THR A 242 15.87 6.19 9.58
N THR A 243 15.62 7.20 8.74
CA THR A 243 15.06 8.50 9.14
C THR A 243 13.66 8.37 9.73
N VAL A 244 12.77 7.59 9.09
CA VAL A 244 11.40 7.36 9.57
C VAL A 244 11.43 6.56 10.87
N GLU A 245 12.23 5.48 10.94
CA GLU A 245 12.37 4.71 12.18
C GLU A 245 12.86 5.57 13.34
N GLN A 246 13.84 6.44 13.09
CA GLN A 246 14.35 7.37 14.08
C GLN A 246 13.28 8.36 14.52
N LEU A 247 12.53 8.94 13.57
CA LEU A 247 11.42 9.84 13.87
C LEU A 247 10.34 9.16 14.72
N LEU A 248 9.91 7.94 14.36
CA LEU A 248 8.92 7.19 15.12
C LEU A 248 9.42 6.84 16.54
N ARG A 249 10.72 6.58 16.68
CA ARG A 249 11.35 6.28 17.96
C ARG A 249 11.44 7.51 18.86
N GLU A 250 11.82 8.65 18.30
CA GLU A 250 12.19 9.84 19.07
C GLU A 250 11.07 10.86 19.24
N LYS A 251 10.04 10.81 18.38
CA LYS A 251 9.00 11.85 18.31
C LYS A 251 7.64 11.30 18.71
N SER A 252 6.89 12.12 19.43
CA SER A 252 5.48 11.91 19.70
C SER A 252 4.64 12.17 18.44
N PRO A 253 3.38 11.69 18.37
CA PRO A 253 2.49 11.96 17.24
C PRO A 253 2.37 13.44 16.89
N SER A 254 2.24 14.32 17.89
CA SER A 254 2.09 15.77 17.68
C SER A 254 3.38 16.43 17.18
N GLU A 255 4.55 15.92 17.57
CA GLU A 255 5.82 16.36 17.00
C GLU A 255 5.98 15.87 15.55
N LEU A 256 5.59 14.63 15.25
CA LEU A 256 5.56 14.11 13.88
C LEU A 256 4.65 14.96 12.98
N GLU A 257 3.45 15.30 13.45
CA GLU A 257 2.54 16.20 12.74
C GLU A 257 3.17 17.57 12.47
N GLN A 258 3.87 18.16 13.45
CA GLN A 258 4.57 19.43 13.26
C GLN A 258 5.68 19.32 12.20
N ILE A 259 6.47 18.24 12.25
CA ILE A 259 7.52 17.95 11.27
C ILE A 259 6.93 17.76 9.87
N ASN A 260 5.84 17.00 9.76
CA ASN A 260 5.16 16.72 8.50
C ASN A 260 4.55 18.00 7.93
N ARG A 261 3.89 18.81 8.76
CA ARG A 261 3.33 20.11 8.38
C ARG A 261 4.39 21.06 7.84
N ALA A 262 5.53 21.18 8.52
CA ALA A 262 6.65 21.98 8.04
C ALA A 262 7.20 21.44 6.71
N THR A 263 7.33 20.12 6.59
CA THR A 263 7.86 19.44 5.41
C THR A 263 6.95 19.63 4.19
N PHE A 264 5.65 19.36 4.32
CA PHE A 264 4.67 19.56 3.25
C PHE A 264 4.55 21.02 2.84
N ARG A 265 4.55 21.96 3.79
CA ARG A 265 4.53 23.40 3.49
C ARG A 265 5.76 23.83 2.69
N ALA A 266 6.95 23.32 3.05
CA ALA A 266 8.18 23.60 2.29
C ALA A 266 8.14 23.03 0.84
N MET A 267 7.25 22.08 0.55
CA MET A 267 7.02 21.53 -0.78
C MET A 267 5.91 22.26 -1.56
N GLY A 268 5.28 23.27 -0.96
CA GLY A 268 4.23 24.08 -1.56
C GLY A 268 2.81 23.56 -1.36
N ALA A 269 2.59 22.62 -0.44
CA ALA A 269 1.24 22.18 -0.09
C ALA A 269 0.47 23.27 0.68
N SER A 270 -0.85 23.38 0.43
CA SER A 270 -1.71 24.33 1.13
C SER A 270 -1.97 23.90 2.57
N ALA A 271 -2.30 24.84 3.46
CA ALA A 271 -2.64 24.50 4.84
C ALA A 271 -3.82 23.52 4.91
N SER A 272 -4.85 23.71 4.08
CA SER A 272 -6.02 22.82 4.03
C SER A 272 -5.70 21.41 3.57
N ASP A 273 -4.82 21.25 2.56
CA ASP A 273 -4.42 19.92 2.10
C ASP A 273 -3.57 19.22 3.17
N ILE A 274 -2.71 19.96 3.87
CA ILE A 274 -1.90 19.43 4.98
C ILE A 274 -2.81 18.93 6.12
N GLU A 275 -3.80 19.73 6.56
CA GLU A 275 -4.71 19.27 7.61
C GLU A 275 -5.48 18.01 7.19
N ARG A 276 -5.85 17.91 5.91
CA ARG A 276 -6.58 16.74 5.41
C ARG A 276 -5.69 15.49 5.36
N ILE A 277 -4.40 15.62 5.04
CA ILE A 277 -3.47 14.49 5.17
C ILE A 277 -3.33 14.06 6.64
N LEU A 278 -3.12 15.01 7.55
CA LEU A 278 -2.81 14.70 8.96
C LEU A 278 -4.03 14.24 9.77
N HIS A 279 -5.24 14.71 9.42
CA HIS A 279 -6.45 14.50 10.21
C HIS A 279 -7.65 13.97 9.40
N GLY A 280 -7.47 13.67 8.10
CA GLY A 280 -8.55 13.17 7.24
C GLY A 280 -8.87 11.68 7.40
N GLY A 281 -8.09 10.94 8.19
CA GLY A 281 -8.35 9.54 8.53
C GLY A 281 -7.74 8.50 7.60
N ALA A 282 -7.32 8.87 6.38
CA ALA A 282 -6.71 7.93 5.44
C ALA A 282 -5.25 7.57 5.81
N PHE A 283 -4.47 8.53 6.30
CA PHE A 283 -3.06 8.35 6.65
C PHE A 283 -2.88 8.15 8.15
N THR A 284 -2.14 7.11 8.55
CA THR A 284 -1.58 7.00 9.91
C THR A 284 -0.44 8.02 10.11
N PRO A 285 -0.03 8.33 11.35
CA PRO A 285 1.17 9.12 11.61
C PRO A 285 2.43 8.55 10.94
N THR A 286 2.58 7.23 10.87
CA THR A 286 3.68 6.58 10.14
C THR A 286 3.58 6.82 8.65
N GLN A 287 2.41 6.63 8.05
CA GLN A 287 2.21 6.81 6.60
C GLN A 287 2.41 8.26 6.18
N SER A 288 1.83 9.22 6.90
CA SER A 288 2.01 10.65 6.60
C SER A 288 3.47 11.09 6.75
N THR A 289 4.18 10.58 7.76
CA THR A 289 5.63 10.82 7.95
C THR A 289 6.46 10.21 6.84
N THR A 290 6.18 8.96 6.47
CA THR A 290 6.90 8.26 5.40
C THR A 290 6.68 8.95 4.06
N PHE A 291 5.44 9.37 3.76
CA PHE A 291 5.12 10.14 2.57
C PHE A 291 5.86 11.49 2.53
N ALA A 292 5.87 12.22 3.65
CA ALA A 292 6.61 13.48 3.77
C ALA A 292 8.12 13.28 3.54
N VAL A 293 8.70 12.25 4.16
CA VAL A 293 10.13 11.90 4.00
C VAL A 293 10.44 11.51 2.55
N ASN A 294 9.62 10.66 1.93
CA ASN A 294 9.82 10.23 0.55
C ASN A 294 9.79 11.43 -0.42
N LEU A 295 8.82 12.34 -0.28
CA LEU A 295 8.78 13.55 -1.12
C LEU A 295 9.90 14.54 -0.80
N LYS A 296 10.35 14.60 0.47
CA LYS A 296 11.49 15.44 0.86
C LYS A 296 12.78 14.97 0.18
N SER A 297 12.97 13.67 0.01
CA SER A 297 14.11 13.05 -0.68
C SER A 297 14.20 13.44 -2.16
N LEU A 298 13.08 13.78 -2.81
CA LEU A 298 13.03 14.39 -4.14
C LEU A 298 13.45 15.88 -4.12
N LYS A 299 14.48 16.25 -3.36
CA LYS A 299 14.96 17.63 -3.24
C LYS A 299 15.40 18.15 -4.62
N GLY A 300 14.88 19.32 -5.01
CA GLY A 300 15.15 19.92 -6.32
C GLY A 300 14.17 19.51 -7.41
N VAL A 301 13.30 18.52 -7.16
CA VAL A 301 12.16 18.23 -8.04
C VAL A 301 11.07 19.26 -7.80
N ALA A 302 10.63 19.91 -8.88
CA ALA A 302 9.59 20.93 -8.82
C ALA A 302 8.20 20.32 -8.60
N ASN A 303 7.27 21.12 -8.06
CA ASN A 303 5.85 20.81 -7.96
C ASN A 303 5.47 19.59 -7.08
N ARG A 304 6.29 19.27 -6.08
CA ARG A 304 6.00 18.19 -5.10
C ARG A 304 4.70 18.40 -4.33
N GLY A 305 4.35 19.65 -4.01
CA GLY A 305 3.09 19.99 -3.35
C GLY A 305 1.83 19.60 -4.13
N ALA A 306 1.90 19.44 -5.46
CA ALA A 306 0.75 18.96 -6.24
C ALA A 306 0.40 17.50 -5.93
N PHE A 307 1.39 16.65 -5.65
CA PHE A 307 1.13 15.28 -5.22
C PHE A 307 0.52 15.27 -3.81
N VAL A 308 1.01 16.11 -2.90
CA VAL A 308 0.40 16.27 -1.56
C VAL A 308 -1.07 16.68 -1.67
N LYS A 309 -1.39 17.62 -2.57
CA LYS A 309 -2.77 18.05 -2.83
C LYS A 309 -3.66 16.90 -3.30
N ILE A 310 -3.22 16.11 -4.28
CA ILE A 310 -4.02 14.98 -4.77
C ILE A 310 -4.19 13.91 -3.70
N ALA A 311 -3.11 13.54 -3.00
CA ALA A 311 -3.18 12.62 -1.86
C ALA A 311 -4.20 13.10 -0.82
N ALA A 312 -4.18 14.38 -0.48
CA ALA A 312 -5.14 14.96 0.45
C ALA A 312 -6.58 14.85 -0.05
N GLN A 313 -6.81 15.09 -1.34
CA GLN A 313 -8.16 15.21 -1.91
C GLN A 313 -8.79 13.88 -2.28
N LYS A 314 -7.99 12.84 -2.53
CA LYS A 314 -8.45 11.57 -3.11
C LYS A 314 -8.31 10.38 -2.18
N SER A 315 -7.39 10.42 -1.21
CA SER A 315 -7.23 9.30 -0.27
C SER A 315 -8.33 9.28 0.78
N THR A 316 -9.04 8.16 0.87
CA THR A 316 -10.08 7.91 1.88
C THR A 316 -9.83 6.62 2.67
N THR A 317 -8.97 5.74 2.17
CA THR A 317 -8.63 4.45 2.75
C THR A 317 -7.14 4.34 3.07
N GLU A 318 -6.79 3.33 3.88
CA GLU A 318 -5.39 2.97 4.14
C GLU A 318 -4.65 2.57 2.85
N ALA A 319 -5.34 1.90 1.93
CA ALA A 319 -4.79 1.50 0.63
C ALA A 319 -4.40 2.71 -0.23
N ASP A 320 -5.20 3.79 -0.20
CA ASP A 320 -4.86 5.04 -0.89
C ASP A 320 -3.62 5.71 -0.29
N ALA A 321 -3.47 5.66 1.04
CA ALA A 321 -2.30 6.19 1.73
C ALA A 321 -1.03 5.41 1.36
N LEU A 322 -1.12 4.07 1.33
CA LEU A 322 -0.04 3.20 0.88
C LEU A 322 0.31 3.45 -0.60
N PHE A 323 -0.69 3.60 -1.47
CA PHE A 323 -0.44 4.01 -2.86
C PHE A 323 0.41 5.29 -2.91
N CYS A 324 0.08 6.32 -2.13
CA CYS A 324 0.84 7.58 -2.11
C CYS A 324 2.27 7.40 -1.58
N VAL A 325 2.42 6.68 -0.46
CA VAL A 325 3.71 6.39 0.18
C VAL A 325 4.66 5.66 -0.76
N HIS A 326 4.18 4.55 -1.35
CA HIS A 326 5.01 3.68 -2.17
C HIS A 326 5.24 4.23 -3.57
N THR A 327 4.29 5.00 -4.12
CA THR A 327 4.51 5.77 -5.35
C THR A 327 5.61 6.81 -5.16
N ALA A 328 5.61 7.55 -4.04
CA ALA A 328 6.70 8.49 -3.73
C ALA A 328 8.05 7.79 -3.50
N ALA A 329 8.04 6.59 -2.91
CA ALA A 329 9.25 5.76 -2.75
C ALA A 329 9.81 5.31 -4.12
N LEU A 330 8.94 4.82 -5.01
CA LEU A 330 9.32 4.40 -6.35
C LEU A 330 9.88 5.56 -7.16
N MET A 331 9.30 6.76 -7.03
CA MET A 331 9.86 7.98 -7.63
C MET A 331 11.29 8.28 -7.15
N ASN A 332 11.61 8.05 -5.87
CA ASN A 332 12.98 8.21 -5.37
C ASN A 332 13.94 7.22 -6.04
N GLN A 333 13.57 5.93 -6.10
CA GLN A 333 14.38 4.89 -6.75
C GLN A 333 14.62 5.21 -8.23
N ILE A 334 13.61 5.74 -8.93
CA ILE A 334 13.78 6.16 -10.32
C ILE A 334 14.64 7.43 -10.42
N HIS A 335 14.50 8.39 -9.51
CA HIS A 335 15.27 9.64 -9.50
C HIS A 335 16.79 9.42 -9.45
N GLU A 336 17.25 8.35 -8.80
CA GLU A 336 18.66 7.98 -8.73
C GLU A 336 19.25 7.61 -10.10
N LYS A 337 18.43 7.06 -11.00
CA LYS A 337 18.85 6.60 -12.33
C LYS A 337 18.47 7.58 -13.44
N ILE A 338 17.28 8.17 -13.34
CA ILE A 338 16.69 9.11 -14.29
C ILE A 338 16.35 10.38 -13.51
N PRO A 339 17.22 11.40 -13.52
CA PRO A 339 17.02 12.62 -12.74
C PRO A 339 15.71 13.33 -13.09
N ILE A 340 14.75 13.29 -12.17
CA ILE A 340 13.43 13.93 -12.29
C ILE A 340 13.58 15.45 -12.18
N ALA A 341 12.92 16.21 -13.07
CA ALA A 341 12.87 17.67 -13.01
C ALA A 341 11.64 18.17 -12.26
N ARG A 342 10.47 17.59 -12.53
CA ARG A 342 9.19 18.00 -11.92
C ARG A 342 8.20 16.85 -11.84
N ILE A 343 7.30 16.94 -10.85
CA ILE A 343 6.08 16.12 -10.80
C ILE A 343 4.96 16.88 -11.55
N THR A 344 4.17 16.16 -12.34
CA THR A 344 2.99 16.70 -13.02
C THR A 344 1.82 15.76 -12.80
N MET A 345 0.62 16.31 -12.62
CA MET A 345 -0.58 15.48 -12.50
C MET A 345 -1.11 15.18 -13.90
N LEU A 346 -1.38 13.91 -14.16
CA LEU A 346 -2.17 13.49 -15.31
C LEU A 346 -3.45 12.86 -14.76
N HIS A 347 -4.56 13.59 -14.89
CA HIS A 347 -5.77 13.32 -14.10
C HIS A 347 -5.43 13.34 -12.60
N ASP A 348 -5.76 12.25 -11.88
CA ASP A 348 -5.44 12.07 -10.46
C ASP A 348 -4.12 11.30 -10.23
N PHE A 349 -3.33 11.02 -11.28
CA PHE A 349 -2.08 10.28 -11.16
C PHE A 349 -0.85 11.20 -11.15
N PRO A 350 0.06 11.03 -10.18
CA PRO A 350 1.31 11.76 -10.15
C PRO A 350 2.29 11.10 -11.11
N ILE A 351 2.61 11.76 -12.22
CA ILE A 351 3.66 11.33 -13.13
C ILE A 351 4.83 12.32 -13.10
N CYS A 352 5.96 11.94 -13.66
CA CYS A 352 7.20 12.69 -13.58
C CYS A 352 7.67 13.11 -14.97
N VAL A 353 8.32 14.28 -15.04
CA VAL A 353 9.08 14.70 -16.21
C VAL A 353 10.54 14.78 -15.81
N ALA A 354 11.37 13.99 -16.46
CA ALA A 354 12.81 13.96 -16.25
C ALA A 354 13.52 15.17 -16.87
N LYS A 355 14.75 15.45 -16.42
CA LYS A 355 15.57 16.57 -16.91
C LYS A 355 15.93 16.43 -18.39
N ASP A 356 16.06 15.20 -18.88
CA ASP A 356 16.30 14.89 -20.28
C ASP A 356 15.03 15.10 -21.15
N GLY A 357 13.85 15.16 -20.55
CA GLY A 357 12.55 15.29 -21.22
C GLY A 357 11.71 14.00 -21.19
N THR A 358 12.25 12.89 -20.69
CA THR A 358 11.52 11.61 -20.58
C THR A 358 10.31 11.76 -19.65
N ILE A 359 9.15 11.28 -20.09
CA ILE A 359 7.97 11.14 -19.23
C ILE A 359 8.11 9.83 -18.45
N VAL A 360 8.05 9.92 -17.13
CA VAL A 360 8.21 8.80 -16.22
C VAL A 360 6.87 8.53 -15.53
N VAL A 361 6.27 7.39 -15.81
CA VAL A 361 5.09 6.88 -15.11
C VAL A 361 5.58 5.90 -14.04
N ALA A 362 5.73 6.39 -12.81
CA ALA A 362 6.17 5.59 -11.67
C ALA A 362 5.02 5.45 -10.68
N LEU A 363 4.38 4.28 -10.60
CA LEU A 363 3.17 4.07 -9.79
C LEU A 363 3.29 2.78 -8.95
N GLN A 364 2.82 2.84 -7.70
CA GLN A 364 2.47 1.63 -6.95
C GLN A 364 1.25 1.01 -7.61
N TRP A 365 1.42 -0.15 -8.24
CA TRP A 365 0.39 -0.85 -9.00
C TRP A 365 0.70 -2.34 -9.01
N ASP A 366 -0.13 -3.15 -8.36
CA ASP A 366 0.15 -4.56 -8.07
C ASP A 366 -0.09 -5.47 -9.28
N TYR A 367 -1.14 -5.18 -10.06
CA TYR A 367 -1.42 -5.84 -11.32
C TYR A 367 -1.95 -4.84 -12.34
N ALA A 368 -1.25 -4.69 -13.46
CA ALA A 368 -1.62 -3.78 -14.54
C ALA A 368 -2.04 -4.57 -15.78
N ALA A 369 -3.25 -4.31 -16.27
CA ALA A 369 -3.82 -4.89 -17.47
C ALA A 369 -4.21 -3.81 -18.48
N TRP A 370 -4.33 -4.17 -19.76
CA TRP A 370 -4.76 -3.32 -20.86
C TRP A 370 -6.28 -3.09 -20.84
N THR A 371 -6.74 -2.40 -19.81
CA THR A 371 -8.12 -1.96 -19.68
C THR A 371 -8.37 -0.70 -20.52
N SER A 372 -9.65 -0.33 -20.70
CA SER A 372 -10.00 0.93 -21.37
C SER A 372 -9.38 2.16 -20.68
N GLY A 373 -9.32 2.15 -19.35
CA GLY A 373 -8.63 3.16 -18.55
C GLY A 373 -7.13 3.22 -18.83
N ALA A 374 -6.45 2.07 -18.87
CA ALA A 374 -5.03 2.00 -19.20
C ALA A 374 -4.75 2.51 -20.63
N GLY A 375 -5.60 2.16 -21.59
CA GLY A 375 -5.51 2.66 -22.96
C GLY A 375 -5.69 4.18 -23.06
N SER A 376 -6.70 4.73 -22.39
CA SER A 376 -6.92 6.19 -22.35
C SER A 376 -5.74 6.91 -21.69
N PHE A 377 -5.27 6.41 -20.55
CA PHE A 377 -4.14 6.99 -19.83
C PHE A 377 -2.86 6.95 -20.68
N THR A 378 -2.59 5.83 -21.36
CA THR A 378 -1.45 5.69 -22.27
C THR A 378 -1.50 6.72 -23.39
N ASN A 379 -2.67 6.94 -24.00
CA ASN A 379 -2.84 7.97 -25.04
C ASN A 379 -2.55 9.38 -24.51
N ASP A 380 -2.97 9.69 -23.28
CA ASP A 380 -2.72 10.99 -22.67
C ASP A 380 -1.24 11.19 -22.31
N VAL A 381 -0.55 10.13 -21.88
CA VAL A 381 0.91 10.13 -21.68
C VAL A 381 1.64 10.36 -23.01
N GLN A 382 1.21 9.73 -24.11
CA GLN A 382 1.80 9.97 -25.44
C GLN A 382 1.64 11.42 -25.89
N LYS A 383 0.45 12.00 -25.72
CA LYS A 383 0.21 13.42 -26.03
C LYS A 383 1.12 14.33 -25.21
N LEU A 384 1.28 14.04 -23.91
CA LEU A 384 2.17 14.81 -23.04
C LEU A 384 3.64 14.68 -23.48
N ALA A 385 4.09 13.48 -23.84
CA ALA A 385 5.45 13.25 -24.31
C ALA A 385 5.73 14.00 -25.62
N ALA A 386 4.77 14.03 -26.56
CA ALA A 386 4.88 14.74 -27.83
C ALA A 386 4.99 16.27 -27.68
N GLN A 387 4.46 16.83 -26.59
CA GLN A 387 4.55 18.28 -26.30
C GLN A 387 5.93 18.71 -25.77
N SER A 388 6.83 17.77 -25.45
CA SER A 388 8.12 18.07 -24.81
C SER A 388 9.15 18.74 -25.73
N GLY A 389 8.89 18.84 -27.04
CA GLY A 389 9.78 19.47 -28.02
C GLY A 389 11.08 18.70 -28.29
N LYS A 390 11.22 17.50 -27.72
CA LYS A 390 12.32 16.54 -27.93
C LYS A 390 11.75 15.22 -28.45
N THR A 391 12.61 14.27 -28.80
CA THR A 391 12.18 12.90 -29.12
C THR A 391 11.38 12.35 -27.93
N PRO A 392 10.09 12.02 -28.10
CA PRO A 392 9.24 11.61 -26.99
C PRO A 392 9.71 10.25 -26.48
N ASN A 393 10.15 10.22 -25.23
CA ASN A 393 10.50 8.98 -24.53
C ASN A 393 9.58 8.81 -23.33
N VAL A 394 9.05 7.60 -23.15
CA VAL A 394 8.18 7.25 -22.03
C VAL A 394 8.75 6.04 -21.33
N PHE A 395 9.01 6.20 -20.03
CA PHE A 395 9.46 5.14 -19.15
C PHE A 395 8.36 4.81 -18.14
N VAL A 396 7.88 3.57 -18.17
CA VAL A 396 6.86 3.06 -17.25
C VAL A 396 7.54 2.16 -16.23
N ALA A 397 7.34 2.47 -14.95
CA ALA A 397 7.89 1.79 -13.79
C ALA A 397 6.75 1.43 -12.84
N LEU A 398 6.44 0.15 -12.71
CA LEU A 398 5.38 -0.33 -11.81
C LEU A 398 5.95 -1.22 -10.71
N SER A 399 5.36 -1.13 -9.52
CA SER A 399 5.78 -1.94 -8.37
C SER A 399 5.45 -3.42 -8.53
N GLY A 400 4.30 -3.74 -9.14
CA GLY A 400 3.79 -5.09 -9.33
C GLY A 400 3.91 -5.58 -10.77
N GLN A 401 3.05 -6.52 -11.16
CA GLN A 401 3.15 -7.24 -12.43
C GLN A 401 2.35 -6.57 -13.55
N VAL A 402 2.86 -6.67 -14.78
CA VAL A 402 2.14 -6.29 -15.99
C VAL A 402 1.64 -7.52 -16.76
N SER A 403 0.39 -7.45 -17.26
CA SER A 403 -0.15 -8.48 -18.15
C SER A 403 0.66 -8.56 -19.46
N PRO A 404 0.72 -9.73 -20.12
CA PRO A 404 1.39 -9.86 -21.42
C PRO A 404 0.83 -8.89 -22.48
N ARG A 405 -0.49 -8.65 -22.45
CA ARG A 405 -1.16 -7.76 -23.41
C ARG A 405 -0.82 -6.29 -23.16
N LEU A 406 -0.84 -5.82 -21.92
CA LEU A 406 -0.42 -4.45 -21.59
C LEU A 406 1.04 -4.22 -21.98
N ARG A 407 1.93 -5.20 -21.71
CA ARG A 407 3.33 -5.12 -22.14
C ARG A 407 3.45 -4.92 -23.65
N GLN A 408 2.78 -5.77 -24.43
CA GLN A 408 2.78 -5.69 -25.88
C GLN A 408 2.27 -4.32 -26.37
N GLU A 409 1.18 -3.82 -25.82
CA GLU A 409 0.59 -2.53 -26.21
C GLU A 409 1.51 -1.34 -25.89
N LEU A 410 2.19 -1.35 -24.74
CA LEU A 410 3.16 -0.32 -24.37
C LEU A 410 4.41 -0.38 -25.26
N GLU A 411 4.98 -1.57 -25.49
CA GLU A 411 6.18 -1.76 -26.31
C GLU A 411 5.94 -1.40 -27.77
N MET A 412 4.78 -1.76 -28.36
CA MET A 412 4.39 -1.33 -29.72
C MET A 412 4.29 0.20 -29.86
N ARG A 413 4.04 0.91 -28.76
CA ARG A 413 4.00 2.38 -28.69
C ARG A 413 5.37 3.00 -28.42
N GLY A 414 6.42 2.19 -28.35
CA GLY A 414 7.79 2.63 -28.08
C GLY A 414 8.05 2.97 -26.61
N PHE A 415 7.23 2.49 -25.68
CA PHE A 415 7.44 2.75 -24.26
C PHE A 415 8.46 1.76 -23.71
N THR A 416 9.34 2.22 -22.83
CA THR A 416 10.20 1.34 -22.05
C THR A 416 9.46 0.94 -20.78
N LEU A 417 9.27 -0.35 -20.53
CA LEU A 417 8.48 -0.87 -19.40
C LEU A 417 9.33 -1.72 -18.46
N HIS A 418 9.34 -1.35 -17.19
CA HIS A 418 9.88 -2.15 -16.09
C HIS A 418 8.77 -2.38 -15.05
N ASP A 419 8.52 -3.65 -14.71
CA ASP A 419 7.57 -4.08 -13.69
C ASP A 419 8.31 -4.84 -12.57
N ARG A 420 7.61 -5.16 -11.48
CA ARG A 420 8.17 -5.79 -10.27
C ARG A 420 9.41 -5.07 -9.70
N LEU A 421 9.42 -3.73 -9.76
CA LEU A 421 10.58 -2.92 -9.36
C LEU A 421 10.80 -2.83 -7.85
N VAL A 422 9.79 -3.16 -7.06
CA VAL A 422 9.84 -3.16 -5.59
C VAL A 422 9.89 -4.61 -5.11
N PRO A 423 10.80 -4.97 -4.18
CA PRO A 423 10.74 -6.26 -3.52
C PRO A 423 9.38 -6.43 -2.83
N GLY A 424 8.58 -7.35 -3.34
CA GLY A 424 7.21 -7.57 -2.86
C GLY A 424 6.92 -9.02 -2.53
N PRO A 425 5.64 -9.35 -2.28
CA PRO A 425 5.21 -10.69 -1.95
C PRO A 425 5.09 -11.60 -3.18
N LEU A 426 5.17 -11.02 -4.39
CA LEU A 426 5.07 -11.73 -5.67
C LEU A 426 6.35 -12.54 -5.98
N ARG A 427 6.19 -13.62 -6.76
CA ARG A 427 7.28 -14.48 -7.25
C ARG A 427 8.24 -13.80 -8.22
#